data_AF-A0A940ZTP1-F1
#
_entry.id   AF-A0A940ZTP1-F1
#
_cell.length_a   1.000
_cell.length_b   1.000
_cell.length_c   1.000
_cell.angle_alpha   90.00
_cell.angle_beta   90.00
_cell.angle_gamma   90.00
#
_symmetry.space_group_name_H-M   'P 1'
#
loop_
_entity.id
_entity.type
_entity.pdbx_description
1 polymer ?
#
loop_
_entity_poly.entity_id
_entity_poly.type
_entity_poly.pdbx_seq_one_letter_code
_entity_poly.pdbx_strand_id
1 'polypeptide(L)'
;ASLKSGAIDDPSGVFHNIFGSVEEMVNSDQDLMAVARRLKESGAPLPKVYIWCGTEDFLYEQNLTAKKTLNELGYELTYEESAGDHQWKYWDEKIQRVLEWLPL
;
A
#
# COMPACT_ATOMS: atom_id res chain seq x y z
N ALA A 1 -10.55 -5.50 3.88
CA ALA A 1 -10.90 -6.61 2.95
C ALA A 1 -9.68 -7.53 2.82
N SER A 2 -9.76 -8.75 3.35
CA SER A 2 -8.71 -9.76 3.18
C SER A 2 -8.95 -10.46 1.84
N LEU A 3 -7.96 -10.42 0.94
CA LEU A 3 -7.97 -11.22 -0.29
C LEU A 3 -7.85 -12.70 0.10
N LYS A 4 -8.98 -13.40 0.21
CA LYS A 4 -9.01 -14.86 0.14
C LYS A 4 -9.58 -15.23 -1.23
N SER A 5 -8.86 -16.10 -1.93
CA SER A 5 -9.29 -16.78 -3.18
C SER A 5 -9.62 -15.93 -4.41
N GLY A 6 -9.09 -14.71 -4.56
CA GLY A 6 -9.24 -13.94 -5.81
C GLY A 6 -10.65 -13.37 -6.03
N ALA A 7 -11.53 -13.45 -5.04
CA ALA A 7 -12.81 -12.76 -5.04
C ALA A 7 -12.76 -11.63 -4.01
N ILE A 8 -13.09 -10.43 -4.46
CA ILE A 8 -13.31 -9.30 -3.56
C ILE A 8 -14.74 -9.41 -3.06
N ASP A 9 -14.91 -9.53 -1.75
CA ASP A 9 -16.21 -9.50 -1.11
C ASP A 9 -16.78 -8.08 -1.24
N ASP A 10 -17.55 -7.87 -2.32
CA ASP A 10 -18.14 -6.60 -2.70
C ASP A 10 -19.66 -6.77 -2.90
N PRO A 11 -20.42 -6.96 -1.81
CA PRO A 11 -21.88 -7.11 -1.90
C PRO A 11 -22.58 -5.86 -2.47
N SER A 12 -21.89 -4.72 -2.48
CA SER A 12 -22.40 -3.46 -3.02
C SER A 12 -22.13 -3.25 -4.51
N GLY A 13 -21.22 -4.01 -5.10
CA GLY A 13 -20.70 -3.78 -6.46
C GLY A 13 -19.84 -2.51 -6.61
N VAL A 14 -19.57 -1.79 -5.52
CA VAL A 14 -18.81 -0.52 -5.56
C VAL A 14 -17.37 -0.76 -6.00
N PHE A 15 -16.73 -1.82 -5.50
CA PHE A 15 -15.38 -2.16 -5.91
C PHE A 15 -15.34 -2.46 -7.41
N HIS A 16 -16.24 -3.31 -7.89
CA HIS A 16 -16.30 -3.67 -9.31
C HIS A 16 -16.56 -2.44 -10.20
N ASN A 17 -17.45 -1.53 -9.78
CA ASN A 17 -17.75 -0.33 -10.55
C ASN A 17 -16.58 0.68 -10.61
N ILE A 18 -15.67 0.65 -9.63
CA ILE A 18 -14.50 1.53 -9.58
C ILE A 18 -13.30 0.91 -10.31
N PHE A 19 -13.02 -0.37 -10.07
CA PHE A 19 -11.78 -1.03 -10.50
C PHE A 19 -11.96 -2.07 -11.60
N GLY A 20 -13.20 -2.39 -11.99
CA GLY A 20 -13.51 -3.46 -12.93
C GLY A 20 -13.46 -4.84 -12.27
N SER A 21 -13.28 -5.87 -13.10
CA SER A 21 -13.04 -7.22 -12.62
C SER A 21 -11.64 -7.35 -11.99
N VAL A 22 -11.44 -8.38 -11.16
CA VAL A 22 -10.13 -8.64 -10.55
C VAL A 22 -9.10 -8.96 -11.64
N GLU A 23 -9.54 -9.65 -12.70
CA GLU A 23 -8.73 -10.00 -13.85
C GLU A 23 -8.24 -8.76 -14.61
N GLU A 24 -9.10 -7.75 -14.76
CA GLU A 24 -8.72 -6.46 -15.36
C GLU A 24 -7.80 -5.65 -14.44
N MET A 25 -7.99 -5.74 -13.12
CA MET A 25 -7.19 -5.00 -12.15
C MET A 25 -5.76 -5.54 -12.05
N VAL A 26 -5.59 -6.87 -12.00
CA VAL A 26 -4.28 -7.51 -11.82
C VAL A 26 -3.35 -7.11 -12.97
N ASN A 27 -2.13 -6.69 -12.62
CA ASN A 27 -1.13 -6.15 -13.56
C ASN A 27 -1.49 -4.84 -14.28
N SER A 28 -2.65 -4.23 -14.02
CA SER A 28 -3.00 -2.91 -14.56
C SER A 28 -2.32 -1.76 -13.79
N ASP A 29 -2.69 -0.52 -14.09
CA ASP A 29 -2.30 0.65 -13.30
C ASP A 29 -3.06 0.76 -11.96
N GLN A 30 -4.11 -0.05 -11.76
CA GLN A 30 -4.83 -0.15 -10.48
C GLN A 30 -4.18 -1.14 -9.51
N ASP A 31 -3.22 -1.95 -9.99
CA ASP A 31 -2.37 -2.81 -9.15
C ASP A 31 -1.07 -2.08 -8.82
N LEU A 32 -1.01 -1.49 -7.63
CA LEU A 32 0.16 -0.74 -7.15
C LEU A 32 1.45 -1.57 -7.16
N MET A 33 1.37 -2.87 -6.91
CA MET A 33 2.57 -3.72 -6.91
C MET A 33 3.05 -4.00 -8.34
N ALA A 34 2.12 -4.09 -9.30
CA ALA A 34 2.49 -4.15 -10.71
C ALA A 34 3.09 -2.84 -11.22
N VAL A 35 2.53 -1.69 -10.82
CA VAL A 35 3.12 -0.37 -11.11
C VAL A 35 4.54 -0.29 -10.55
N ALA A 36 4.75 -0.70 -9.29
CA ALA A 36 6.07 -0.68 -8.66
C ALA A 36 7.10 -1.57 -9.38
N ARG A 37 6.69 -2.75 -9.84
CA ARG A 37 7.52 -3.65 -10.66
C ARG A 37 7.88 -3.02 -12.00
N ARG A 38 6.90 -2.48 -12.73
CA ARG A 38 7.13 -1.80 -14.02
C ARG A 38 8.08 -0.62 -13.87
N LEU A 39 7.93 0.18 -12.83
CA LEU A 39 8.83 1.31 -12.58
C LEU A 39 10.27 0.82 -12.35
N LYS A 40 10.45 -0.25 -11.56
CA LYS A 40 11.76 -0.88 -11.38
C LYS A 40 12.36 -1.38 -12.69
N GLU A 41 11.58 -2.09 -13.50
CA GLU A 41 12.00 -2.65 -14.78
C GLU A 41 12.36 -1.57 -15.81
N SER A 42 11.67 -0.43 -15.77
CA SER A 42 11.94 0.69 -16.66
C SER A 42 13.31 1.34 -16.45
N GLY A 43 13.96 1.10 -15.31
CA GLY A 43 15.23 1.74 -14.93
C GLY A 43 15.11 3.22 -14.56
N ALA A 44 13.90 3.78 -14.51
CA ALA A 44 13.66 5.13 -14.04
C ALA A 44 13.99 5.27 -12.54
N PRO A 45 14.26 6.50 -12.05
CA PRO A 45 14.48 6.74 -10.63
C PRO A 45 13.30 6.26 -9.79
N LEU A 46 13.59 5.46 -8.76
CA LEU A 46 12.59 5.01 -7.80
C LEU A 46 12.35 6.11 -6.76
N PRO A 47 11.09 6.40 -6.40
CA PRO A 47 10.80 7.31 -5.30
C PRO A 47 11.24 6.68 -3.96
N LYS A 48 11.58 7.54 -3.00
CA LYS A 48 11.61 7.14 -1.60
C LYS A 48 10.17 6.91 -1.14
N VAL A 49 9.96 5.87 -0.33
CA VAL A 49 8.64 5.51 0.16
C VAL A 49 8.65 5.54 1.67
N TYR A 50 7.60 6.12 2.26
CA TYR A 50 7.32 6.06 3.69
C TYR A 50 6.04 5.27 3.91
N ILE A 51 6.07 4.27 4.80
CA ILE A 51 4.89 3.52 5.23
C ILE A 51 4.85 3.52 6.75
N TRP A 52 3.73 3.96 7.30
CA TRP A 52 3.35 3.61 8.67
C TRP A 52 2.03 2.85 8.65
N CYS A 53 1.92 1.80 9.47
CA CYS A 53 0.65 1.11 9.72
C CYS A 53 0.54 0.70 11.19
N GLY A 54 -0.65 0.85 11.76
CA GLY A 54 -0.95 0.39 13.10
C GLY A 54 -1.07 -1.15 13.15
N THR A 55 -0.57 -1.78 14.22
CA THR A 55 -0.56 -3.25 14.35
C THR A 55 -1.95 -3.86 14.53
N GLU A 56 -2.95 -3.06 14.90
CA GLU A 56 -4.35 -3.48 15.03
C GLU A 56 -5.23 -3.04 13.83
N ASP A 57 -4.63 -2.41 12.81
CA ASP A 57 -5.33 -2.01 11.58
C ASP A 57 -5.69 -3.25 10.72
N PHE A 58 -6.90 -3.27 10.16
CA PHE A 58 -7.35 -4.35 9.27
C PHE A 58 -6.59 -4.41 7.93
N LEU A 59 -5.74 -3.40 7.65
CA LEU A 59 -4.83 -3.33 6.51
C LEU A 59 -3.38 -3.75 6.85
N TYR A 60 -3.10 -4.16 8.08
CA TYR A 60 -1.73 -4.43 8.54
C TYR A 60 -1.01 -5.50 7.68
N GLU A 61 -1.67 -6.63 7.41
CA GLU A 61 -1.10 -7.71 6.59
C GLU A 61 -0.83 -7.28 5.14
N GLN A 62 -1.70 -6.44 4.57
CA GLN A 62 -1.51 -5.86 3.24
C GLN A 62 -0.29 -4.92 3.24
N ASN A 63 -0.08 -4.15 4.31
CA ASN A 63 1.10 -3.29 4.46
C ASN A 63 2.39 -4.11 4.63
N LEU A 64 2.37 -5.22 5.36
CA LEU A 64 3.51 -6.14 5.45
C LEU A 64 3.85 -6.75 4.08
N THR A 65 2.83 -7.09 3.28
CA THR A 65 3.02 -7.58 1.91
C THR A 65 3.65 -6.50 1.03
N ALA A 66 3.13 -5.28 1.05
CA ALA A 66 3.68 -4.15 0.30
C ALA A 66 5.12 -3.83 0.71
N LYS A 67 5.42 -3.79 2.01
CA LYS A 67 6.78 -3.63 2.56
C LYS A 67 7.73 -4.68 2.00
N LYS A 68 7.34 -5.95 2.03
CA LYS A 68 8.16 -7.05 1.49
C LYS A 68 8.44 -6.85 0.00
N THR A 69 7.41 -6.61 -0.81
CA THR A 69 7.55 -6.42 -2.25
C THR A 69 8.43 -5.22 -2.60
N LEU A 70 8.23 -4.07 -1.95
CA LEU A 70 9.02 -2.86 -2.21
C LEU A 70 10.51 -3.05 -1.84
N ASN A 71 10.80 -3.74 -0.73
CA ASN A 71 12.17 -4.09 -0.36
C ASN A 71 12.82 -5.04 -1.37
N GLU A 72 12.11 -6.06 -1.83
CA GLU A 72 12.60 -7.00 -2.86
C GLU A 72 12.90 -6.29 -4.19
N LEU A 73 12.12 -5.26 -4.54
CA LEU A 73 12.35 -4.43 -5.72
C LEU A 73 13.45 -3.38 -5.52
N GLY A 74 13.94 -3.19 -4.30
CA GLY A 74 15.00 -2.26 -3.95
C GLY A 74 14.57 -0.79 -3.91
N TYR A 75 13.33 -0.51 -3.50
CA TYR A 75 12.91 0.85 -3.16
C TYR A 75 13.58 1.30 -1.86
N GLU A 76 13.91 2.58 -1.75
CA GLU A 76 14.33 3.17 -0.47
C GLU A 76 13.09 3.36 0.42
N LEU A 77 12.84 2.39 1.30
CA LEU A 77 11.66 2.33 2.15
C LEU A 77 11.98 2.70 3.60
N THR A 78 11.33 3.75 4.11
CA THR A 78 11.18 4.01 5.54
C THR A 78 9.90 3.35 6.00
N TYR A 79 10.01 2.37 6.90
CA TYR A 79 8.86 1.63 7.42
C TYR A 79 8.79 1.75 8.94
N GLU A 80 7.63 2.13 9.44
CA GLU A 80 7.32 2.20 10.87
C GLU A 80 6.02 1.45 11.17
N GLU A 81 5.94 0.84 12.35
CA GLU A 81 4.71 0.24 12.86
C GLU A 81 4.64 0.52 14.37
N SER A 82 3.43 0.64 14.90
CA SER A 82 3.18 0.81 16.33
C SER A 82 1.78 0.33 16.66
N ALA A 83 1.46 0.22 17.95
CA ALA A 83 0.07 0.07 18.36
C ALA A 83 -0.78 1.19 17.72
N GLY A 84 -1.87 0.78 17.09
CA GLY A 84 -2.82 1.64 16.40
C GLY A 84 -3.78 0.88 15.51
N ASP A 85 -4.97 1.44 15.37
CA ASP A 85 -6.01 0.98 14.45
C ASP A 85 -6.26 2.03 13.35
N HIS A 86 -7.36 1.88 12.62
CA HIS A 86 -7.71 2.72 11.48
C HIS A 86 -8.41 4.03 11.89
N GLN A 87 -7.76 4.84 12.72
CA GLN A 87 -8.32 6.08 13.29
C GLN A 87 -7.43 7.31 13.11
N TRP A 88 -8.08 8.46 12.92
CA TRP A 88 -7.44 9.78 12.75
C TRP A 88 -6.42 10.15 13.82
N LYS A 89 -6.65 9.77 15.08
CA LYS A 89 -5.73 10.10 16.17
C LYS A 89 -4.31 9.56 15.92
N TYR A 90 -4.19 8.42 15.25
CA TYR A 90 -2.89 7.87 14.87
C TYR A 90 -2.33 8.61 13.66
N TRP A 91 -3.15 8.89 12.64
CA TRP A 91 -2.69 9.62 11.45
C TRP A 91 -2.25 11.06 11.76
N ASP A 92 -2.88 11.72 12.74
CA ASP A 92 -2.50 13.06 13.23
C ASP A 92 -1.12 13.06 13.92
N GLU A 93 -0.79 12.00 14.65
CA GLU A 93 0.56 11.81 15.20
C GLU A 93 1.56 11.51 14.07
N LYS A 94 1.22 10.60 13.14
CA LYS A 94 2.16 10.09 12.14
C LYS A 94 2.38 11.03 10.97
N ILE A 95 1.43 11.91 10.65
CA ILE A 95 1.66 12.93 9.62
C ILE A 95 2.79 13.89 10.01
N GLN A 96 2.98 14.16 11.31
CA GLN A 96 4.12 14.96 11.77
C GLN A 96 5.45 14.25 11.47
N ARG A 97 5.52 12.93 11.65
CA ARG A 97 6.69 12.12 11.26
C ARG A 97 6.97 12.19 9.75
N VAL A 98 5.92 12.09 8.94
CA VAL A 98 6.02 12.20 7.48
C VAL A 98 6.52 13.58 7.06
N LEU A 99 6.01 14.65 7.66
CA LEU A 99 6.43 16.02 7.36
C LEU A 99 7.92 16.25 7.70
N GLU A 100 8.41 15.66 8.79
CA GLU A 100 9.83 15.71 9.15
C GLU A 100 10.71 14.84 8.22
N TRP A 101 10.15 13.79 7.62
CA TRP A 101 10.86 12.91 6.70
C TRP A 101 10.99 13.49 5.28
N LEU A 102 10.01 14.30 4.85
CA LEU A 102 10.03 14.94 3.55
C LEU A 102 11.20 15.95 3.44
N PRO A 103 11.82 16.08 2.26
CA PRO A 103 12.87 17.07 2.03
C PRO A 103 12.25 18.45 1.77
N LEU A 104 11.58 19.01 2.78
CA LEU A 104 10.89 20.30 2.72
C LEU A 104 11.84 21.50 2.88
#